data_AF-A0A4R4ZSW5-F1
#
_entry.id   AF-A0A4R4ZSW5-F1
#
_cell.length_a   1.000
_cell.length_b   1.000
_cell.length_c   1.000
_cell.angle_alpha   90.00
_cell.angle_beta   90.00
_cell.angle_gamma   90.00
#
_symmetry.space_group_name_H-M   'P 1'
#
loop_
_entity.id
_entity.type
_entity.pdbx_description
1 polymer ?
#
loop_
_entity_poly.entity_id
_entity_poly.type
_entity_poly.pdbx_seq_one_letter_code
_entity_poly.pdbx_strand_id
1 'polypeptide(L)'
;MRRRDERGSSLLLVLVVITVIATALSALLSRADTAQRVSKSLRDQTVASYAADGAMEAAINNLRNSSYNGESGQKCFGLSDSLSLVLFNGLDSAAVTCRPDPKQVVINCCNRPANAVLALGQIPGESGVVVDQPADSTLQVHGNVVSNSPLSVAGKFDPSGLLTLNSGARDPEYPTITTAPPHQSLPGCSAPNAVVTFLPGYYDDAVGLSELMRSDSPCRGSTWWFKPGTYYFDFHNSENPLLDGGSHAWTIDSGTLVGGTRTGTTFPGACASPLDGAADGVRFVFGGDSRLVIKGGKAELCGTYSASQPPIAVQGLTSGAAEVTAQERRPTTVSLLSKFGLSATPARLSTVDGVAASWKSSVAGDSAPLTLGGYNQGSAIPPGSVLESAALKISHRHSDPGTTDRLDLSVDVGAGAPIAATITGGPGGTAYRTESVPLDPERTGALAQAVYDGSFDSASVSLTTRLAAKDDTEDIDAVRLELRYTAPALRAADGCVTAGPYPSNTSACAVIEASGRLFVQGTVDVPKGVLDLSIAPGIPPTVSGGVVVRALHLAATGRLSGVAIARPDDSPGFTFGVQLTAYICPGALLCAASGKPALQARIGLVDADPAHPDAGRRAVTVLGWWRAG
;
A
#
# COMPACT_ATOMS: atom_id res chain seq x y z
N MET A 1 39.79 -68.16 88.89
CA MET A 1 40.12 -67.30 87.72
C MET A 1 40.30 -68.18 86.48
N ARG A 2 39.28 -68.29 85.63
CA ARG A 2 39.37 -68.95 84.32
C ARG A 2 39.61 -67.85 83.27
N ARG A 3 40.81 -67.85 82.68
CA ARG A 3 41.21 -66.95 81.58
C ARG A 3 40.34 -67.28 80.36
N ARG A 4 39.40 -66.39 80.03
CA ARG A 4 38.67 -66.45 78.76
C ARG A 4 39.62 -65.94 77.68
N ASP A 5 40.11 -66.84 76.83
CA ASP A 5 40.95 -66.52 75.68
C ASP A 5 40.08 -65.84 74.60
N GLU A 6 40.27 -64.54 74.38
CA GLU A 6 39.61 -63.76 73.31
C GLU A 6 40.21 -64.03 71.91
N ARG A 7 40.88 -65.17 71.71
CA ARG A 7 41.59 -65.49 70.46
C ARG A 7 40.66 -65.69 69.25
N GLY A 8 39.36 -65.86 69.47
CA GLY A 8 38.36 -65.99 68.40
C GLY A 8 37.74 -64.66 67.93
N SER A 9 37.68 -63.63 68.78
CA SER A 9 37.06 -62.33 68.42
C SER A 9 38.00 -61.48 67.56
N SER A 10 39.32 -61.60 67.74
CA SER A 10 40.31 -60.86 66.95
C SER A 10 40.27 -61.21 65.46
N LEU A 11 40.02 -62.47 65.11
CA LEU A 11 39.98 -62.92 63.72
C LEU A 11 38.74 -62.40 62.99
N LEU A 12 37.58 -62.34 63.66
CA LEU A 12 36.36 -61.72 63.11
C LEU A 12 36.53 -60.20 62.94
N LEU A 13 37.17 -59.54 63.91
CA LEU A 13 37.43 -58.09 63.83
C LEU A 13 38.39 -57.74 62.68
N VAL A 14 39.43 -58.55 62.47
CA VAL A 14 40.35 -58.41 61.32
C VAL A 14 39.62 -58.64 60.00
N LEU A 15 38.77 -59.67 59.90
CA LEU A 15 38.04 -59.96 58.68
C LEU A 15 37.07 -58.82 58.31
N VAL A 16 36.37 -58.27 59.31
CA VAL A 16 35.49 -57.10 59.13
C VAL A 16 36.28 -55.88 58.67
N VAL A 17 37.41 -55.57 59.32
CA VAL A 17 38.28 -54.45 58.93
C VAL A 17 38.77 -54.61 57.49
N ILE A 18 39.22 -55.80 57.09
CA ILE A 18 39.67 -56.07 55.72
C ILE A 18 38.52 -55.89 54.72
N THR A 19 37.30 -56.37 55.02
CA THR A 19 36.15 -56.17 54.12
C THR A 19 35.71 -54.71 54.00
N VAL A 20 35.76 -53.93 55.08
CA VAL A 20 35.45 -52.49 55.03
C VAL A 20 36.51 -51.74 54.23
N ILE A 21 37.80 -52.06 54.42
CA ILE A 21 38.88 -51.46 53.63
C ILE A 21 38.77 -51.85 52.16
N ALA A 22 38.47 -53.11 51.84
CA ALA A 22 38.31 -53.58 50.47
C ALA A 22 37.14 -52.89 49.76
N THR A 23 35.98 -52.78 50.42
CA THR A 23 34.80 -52.09 49.85
C THR A 23 35.04 -50.59 49.67
N ALA A 24 35.72 -49.93 50.62
CA ALA A 24 36.12 -48.53 50.50
C ALA A 24 37.11 -48.30 49.34
N LEU A 25 38.11 -49.18 49.18
CA LEU A 25 39.06 -49.10 48.07
C LEU A 25 38.40 -49.36 46.71
N SER A 26 37.49 -50.33 46.59
CA SER A 26 36.72 -50.57 45.36
C SER A 26 35.86 -49.37 44.98
N ALA A 27 35.21 -48.72 45.95
CA ALA A 27 34.43 -47.51 45.71
C ALA A 27 35.31 -46.31 45.28
N LEU A 28 36.49 -46.15 45.89
CA LEU A 28 37.47 -45.13 45.50
C LEU A 28 38.01 -45.36 44.08
N LEU A 29 38.32 -46.61 43.72
CA LEU A 29 38.80 -46.96 42.38
C LEU A 29 37.73 -46.72 41.30
N SER A 30 36.46 -47.03 41.55
CA SER A 30 35.36 -46.73 40.63
C SER A 30 35.15 -45.22 40.42
N ARG A 31 35.28 -44.43 41.49
CA ARG A 31 35.27 -42.96 41.40
C ARG A 31 36.47 -42.42 40.63
N ALA A 32 37.66 -43.01 40.80
CA ALA A 32 38.86 -42.63 40.06
C ALA A 32 38.74 -42.92 38.55
N ASP A 33 38.23 -44.09 38.14
CA ASP A 33 37.98 -44.41 36.72
C ASP A 33 36.95 -43.45 36.10
N THR A 34 35.87 -43.18 36.84
CA THR A 34 34.85 -42.22 36.40
C THR A 34 35.45 -40.82 36.25
N ALA A 35 36.26 -40.37 37.21
CA ALA A 35 36.94 -39.08 37.15
C ALA A 35 37.90 -38.99 35.95
N GLN A 36 38.63 -40.07 35.62
CA GLN A 36 39.51 -40.11 34.46
C GLN A 36 38.73 -40.05 33.13
N ARG A 37 37.62 -40.80 33.01
CA ARG A 37 36.75 -40.77 31.81
C ARG A 37 36.09 -39.41 31.63
N VAL A 38 35.59 -38.81 32.71
CA VAL A 38 35.00 -37.46 32.69
C VAL A 38 36.06 -36.43 32.32
N SER A 39 37.26 -36.52 32.90
CA SER A 39 38.37 -35.61 32.56
C SER A 39 38.79 -35.72 31.09
N LYS A 40 38.85 -36.93 30.54
CA LYS A 40 39.11 -37.15 29.11
C LYS A 40 37.98 -36.56 28.26
N SER A 41 36.72 -36.84 28.58
CA SER A 41 35.57 -36.31 27.84
C SER A 41 35.50 -34.79 27.88
N LEU A 42 35.78 -34.16 29.03
CA LEU A 42 35.83 -32.70 29.18
C LEU A 42 36.99 -32.11 28.38
N ARG A 43 38.15 -32.78 28.37
CA ARG A 43 39.30 -32.38 27.56
C ARG A 43 38.98 -32.46 26.07
N ASP A 44 38.40 -33.57 25.60
CA ASP A 44 38.02 -33.76 24.21
C ASP A 44 36.95 -32.73 23.78
N GLN A 45 35.98 -32.43 24.65
CA GLN A 45 34.99 -31.37 24.43
C GLN A 45 35.62 -29.98 24.38
N THR A 46 36.60 -29.71 25.24
CA THR A 46 37.34 -28.43 25.27
C THR A 46 38.19 -28.26 24.00
N VAL A 47 38.88 -29.33 23.57
CA VAL A 47 39.66 -29.32 22.32
C VAL A 47 38.75 -29.11 21.11
N ALA A 48 37.64 -29.83 21.03
CA ALA A 48 36.66 -29.66 19.95
C ALA A 48 36.04 -28.25 19.93
N SER A 49 35.82 -27.66 21.11
CA SER A 49 35.38 -26.27 21.25
C SER A 49 36.38 -25.29 20.66
N TYR A 50 37.65 -25.37 21.08
CA TYR A 50 38.69 -24.48 20.56
C TYR A 50 38.95 -24.69 19.07
N ALA A 51 38.85 -25.93 18.60
CA ALA A 51 38.91 -26.25 17.18
C ALA A 51 37.75 -25.58 16.41
N ALA A 52 36.52 -25.65 16.93
CA ALA A 52 35.36 -25.01 16.30
C ALA A 52 35.48 -23.48 16.27
N ASP A 53 35.97 -22.87 17.35
CA ASP A 53 36.21 -21.43 17.42
C ASP A 53 37.28 -20.99 16.40
N GLY A 54 38.41 -21.70 16.34
CA GLY A 54 39.49 -21.44 15.37
C GLY A 54 39.07 -21.66 13.92
N ALA A 55 38.26 -22.69 13.65
CA ALA A 55 37.68 -22.92 12.33
C ALA A 55 36.74 -21.78 11.92
N MET A 56 35.94 -21.26 12.85
CA MET A 56 35.06 -20.13 12.56
C MET A 56 35.85 -18.84 12.34
N GLU A 57 36.88 -18.57 13.14
CA GLU A 57 37.76 -17.42 12.95
C GLU A 57 38.44 -17.46 11.57
N ALA A 58 38.91 -18.64 11.13
CA ALA A 58 39.44 -18.84 9.79
C ALA A 58 38.40 -18.55 8.69
N ALA A 59 37.15 -19.00 8.86
CA ALA A 59 36.06 -18.72 7.93
C ALA A 59 35.69 -17.23 7.88
N ILE A 60 35.61 -16.57 9.05
CA ILE A 60 35.39 -15.12 9.16
C ILE A 60 36.51 -14.35 8.48
N ASN A 61 37.76 -14.74 8.71
CA ASN A 61 38.91 -14.08 8.08
C ASN A 61 38.95 -14.32 6.56
N ASN A 62 38.51 -15.49 6.08
CA ASN A 62 38.34 -15.72 4.64
C ASN A 62 37.30 -14.74 4.06
N LEU A 63 36.13 -14.63 4.69
CA LEU A 63 35.07 -13.72 4.26
C LEU A 63 35.47 -12.24 4.32
N ARG A 64 36.25 -11.84 5.33
CA ARG A 64 36.83 -10.49 5.48
C ARG A 64 37.74 -10.13 4.30
N ASN A 65 38.44 -11.11 3.75
CA ASN A 65 39.36 -10.93 2.63
C ASN A 65 38.74 -11.33 1.27
N SER A 66 37.45 -11.65 1.24
CA SER A 66 36.73 -12.04 0.02
C SER A 66 36.00 -10.86 -0.61
N SER A 67 35.66 -10.99 -1.90
CA SER A 67 34.73 -10.11 -2.61
C SER A 67 33.29 -10.66 -2.63
N TYR A 68 32.98 -11.66 -1.79
CA TYR A 68 31.65 -12.27 -1.75
C TYR A 68 30.60 -11.24 -1.35
N ASN A 69 29.57 -10.97 -2.15
CA ASN A 69 28.45 -10.07 -1.84
C ASN A 69 27.08 -10.76 -1.94
N GLY A 70 27.06 -12.10 -2.04
CA GLY A 70 25.83 -12.87 -2.16
C GLY A 70 25.11 -12.69 -3.50
N GLU A 71 25.78 -12.16 -4.54
CA GLU A 71 25.23 -12.14 -5.88
C GLU A 71 25.03 -13.55 -6.45
N SER A 72 24.07 -13.68 -7.37
CA SER A 72 23.76 -14.97 -8.00
C SER A 72 25.01 -15.59 -8.63
N GLY A 73 25.28 -16.85 -8.29
CA GLY A 73 26.44 -17.60 -8.77
C GLY A 73 27.71 -17.45 -7.91
N GLN A 74 27.77 -16.50 -6.97
CA GLN A 74 28.89 -16.42 -6.03
C GLN A 74 28.78 -17.47 -4.93
N LYS A 75 29.95 -17.84 -4.37
CA LYS A 75 30.08 -18.77 -3.26
C LYS A 75 30.88 -18.11 -2.13
N CYS A 76 30.53 -18.41 -0.88
CA CYS A 76 31.08 -17.69 0.28
C CYS A 76 32.60 -17.73 0.36
N PHE A 77 33.22 -18.85 -0.03
CA PHE A 77 34.66 -19.07 0.06
C PHE A 77 35.28 -19.20 -1.35
N GLY A 78 34.84 -18.36 -2.30
CA GLY A 78 35.35 -18.31 -3.67
C GLY A 78 34.65 -19.31 -4.60
N LEU A 79 35.13 -20.54 -4.68
CA LEU A 79 34.57 -21.58 -5.56
C LEU A 79 33.58 -22.52 -4.84
N SER A 80 33.41 -22.38 -3.54
CA SER A 80 32.65 -23.30 -2.68
C SER A 80 31.96 -22.56 -1.54
N ASP A 81 30.80 -23.06 -1.12
CA ASP A 81 30.11 -22.63 0.11
C ASP A 81 30.65 -23.34 1.36
N SER A 82 31.61 -24.25 1.19
CA SER A 82 32.29 -24.96 2.28
C SER A 82 33.79 -24.67 2.25
N LEU A 83 34.32 -24.19 3.39
CA LEU A 83 35.73 -24.04 3.66
C LEU A 83 36.25 -25.31 4.33
N SER A 84 37.25 -25.96 3.75
CA SER A 84 37.91 -27.14 4.33
C SER A 84 39.25 -26.74 4.96
N LEU A 85 39.43 -27.09 6.22
CA LEU A 85 40.62 -26.79 7.01
C LEU A 85 41.28 -28.11 7.41
N VAL A 86 42.29 -28.52 6.64
CA VAL A 86 42.99 -29.79 6.83
C VAL A 86 44.05 -29.66 7.91
N LEU A 87 43.96 -30.50 8.96
CA LEU A 87 44.94 -30.58 10.06
C LEU A 87 45.31 -29.20 10.65
N PHE A 88 44.33 -28.29 10.74
CA PHE A 88 44.61 -26.87 11.01
C PHE A 88 45.09 -26.60 12.44
N ASN A 89 44.82 -27.51 13.39
CA ASN A 89 45.38 -27.50 14.74
C ASN A 89 46.46 -28.59 14.95
N GLY A 90 46.96 -29.19 13.86
CA GLY A 90 47.98 -30.25 13.86
C GLY A 90 47.44 -31.69 13.98
N LEU A 91 46.19 -31.89 14.38
CA LEU A 91 45.60 -33.23 14.60
C LEU A 91 44.19 -33.40 14.03
N ASP A 92 43.40 -32.34 13.97
CA ASP A 92 42.01 -32.36 13.57
C ASP A 92 41.79 -31.54 12.29
N SER A 93 40.85 -32.01 11.48
CA SER A 93 40.33 -31.26 10.33
C SER A 93 38.96 -30.69 10.66
N ALA A 94 38.65 -29.55 10.06
CA ALA A 94 37.36 -28.88 10.19
C ALA A 94 36.77 -28.55 8.81
N ALA A 95 35.45 -28.45 8.75
CA ALA A 95 34.73 -27.91 7.62
C ALA A 95 33.78 -26.81 8.10
N VAL A 96 33.72 -25.68 7.41
CA VAL A 96 32.76 -24.61 7.71
C VAL A 96 31.89 -24.38 6.50
N THR A 97 30.59 -24.62 6.62
CA THR A 97 29.62 -24.26 5.57
C THR A 97 29.09 -22.87 5.81
N CYS A 98 28.86 -22.15 4.72
CA CYS A 98 28.27 -20.83 4.70
C CYS A 98 26.96 -20.85 3.93
N ARG A 99 25.95 -20.19 4.49
CA ARG A 99 24.67 -19.96 3.83
C ARG A 99 24.37 -18.46 3.89
N PRO A 100 24.11 -17.80 2.75
CA PRO A 100 23.67 -16.41 2.78
C PRO A 100 22.32 -16.28 3.49
N ASP A 101 22.20 -15.24 4.32
CA ASP A 101 20.89 -14.73 4.71
C ASP A 101 20.24 -14.06 3.48
N PRO A 102 18.90 -13.94 3.46
CA PRO A 102 18.24 -13.05 2.50
C PRO A 102 18.90 -11.66 2.55
N LYS A 103 19.13 -11.06 1.38
CA LYS A 103 19.70 -9.71 1.29
C LYS A 103 18.81 -8.75 2.07
N GLN A 104 19.33 -8.26 3.18
CA GLN A 104 18.68 -7.18 3.91
C GLN A 104 18.92 -5.89 3.16
N VAL A 105 17.92 -5.04 3.15
CA VAL A 105 18.09 -3.70 2.58
C VAL A 105 18.87 -2.83 3.58
N VAL A 106 19.71 -1.93 3.07
CA VAL A 106 20.45 -1.00 3.93
C VAL A 106 19.48 0.07 4.42
N ILE A 107 19.20 0.08 5.72
CA ILE A 107 18.40 1.12 6.37
C ILE A 107 19.34 2.22 6.88
N ASN A 108 19.10 3.46 6.44
CA ASN A 108 19.88 4.66 6.75
C ASN A 108 18.94 5.83 7.12
N CYS A 109 19.50 7.01 7.40
CA CYS A 109 18.71 8.18 7.79
C CYS A 109 17.80 8.74 6.70
N CYS A 110 18.07 8.44 5.41
CA CYS A 110 17.30 8.95 4.28
C CYS A 110 16.11 8.04 3.93
N ASN A 111 16.22 6.73 4.18
CA ASN A 111 15.17 5.76 3.84
C ASN A 111 14.37 5.22 5.01
N ARG A 112 14.36 5.96 6.12
CA ARG A 112 13.46 5.75 7.25
C ARG A 112 12.97 7.09 7.76
N PRO A 113 11.80 7.15 8.39
CA PRO A 113 11.37 8.40 9.00
C PRO A 113 12.25 8.76 10.19
N ALA A 114 12.39 10.05 10.46
CA ALA A 114 13.15 10.54 11.61
C ALA A 114 12.53 10.10 12.95
N ASN A 115 11.20 9.93 12.99
CA ASN A 115 10.44 9.56 14.18
C ASN A 115 9.59 8.31 13.93
N ALA A 116 9.33 7.53 14.98
CA ALA A 116 8.35 6.46 14.93
C ALA A 116 6.93 7.03 14.89
N VAL A 117 6.70 8.13 15.61
CA VAL A 117 5.45 8.89 15.56
C VAL A 117 5.79 10.37 15.43
N LEU A 118 5.21 11.02 14.42
CA LEU A 118 5.22 12.46 14.23
C LEU A 118 3.78 12.95 14.09
N ALA A 119 3.23 13.51 15.16
CA ALA A 119 1.90 14.11 15.18
C ALA A 119 1.99 15.63 14.97
N LEU A 120 1.46 16.10 13.85
CA LEU A 120 1.60 17.47 13.35
C LEU A 120 0.46 18.40 13.77
N GLY A 121 -0.63 17.86 14.33
CA GLY A 121 -1.86 18.59 14.62
C GLY A 121 -1.63 19.84 15.46
N GLN A 122 -2.40 20.87 15.14
CA GLN A 122 -2.45 22.17 15.82
C GLN A 122 -3.88 22.65 16.07
N ILE A 123 -4.88 21.77 15.87
CA ILE A 123 -6.29 22.11 16.09
C ILE A 123 -6.49 22.34 17.59
N PRO A 124 -6.97 23.52 18.03
CA PRO A 124 -7.18 23.79 19.45
C PRO A 124 -8.10 22.75 20.09
N GLY A 125 -7.64 22.14 21.18
CA GLY A 125 -8.38 21.10 21.90
C GLY A 125 -8.22 19.68 21.36
N GLU A 126 -7.50 19.49 20.25
CA GLU A 126 -7.14 18.16 19.75
C GLU A 126 -5.83 17.68 20.39
N SER A 127 -5.81 16.45 20.90
CA SER A 127 -4.55 15.81 21.33
C SER A 127 -3.87 15.20 20.11
N GLY A 128 -2.57 15.40 19.96
CA GLY A 128 -1.84 14.87 18.82
C GLY A 128 -1.68 13.35 18.86
N VAL A 129 -1.61 12.78 20.07
CA VAL A 129 -1.62 11.34 20.29
C VAL A 129 -2.57 11.04 21.45
N VAL A 130 -3.47 10.08 21.23
CA VAL A 130 -4.43 9.58 22.21
C VAL A 130 -4.23 8.07 22.33
N VAL A 131 -4.08 7.57 23.56
CA VAL A 131 -3.90 6.15 23.85
C VAL A 131 -4.93 5.72 24.88
N ASP A 132 -5.91 4.94 24.44
CA ASP A 132 -6.97 4.37 25.25
C ASP A 132 -6.68 2.89 25.51
N GLN A 133 -6.13 2.59 26.68
CA GLN A 133 -5.77 1.22 27.08
C GLN A 133 -6.07 0.97 28.56
N PRO A 134 -6.14 -0.31 28.99
CA PRO A 134 -6.23 -0.65 30.40
C PRO A 134 -5.10 -0.01 31.22
N ALA A 135 -5.39 0.36 32.47
CA ALA A 135 -4.44 1.09 33.33
C ALA A 135 -3.14 0.32 33.63
N ASP A 136 -3.16 -1.01 33.55
CA ASP A 136 -2.01 -1.91 33.75
C ASP A 136 -1.30 -2.29 32.43
N SER A 137 -1.77 -1.78 31.29
CA SER A 137 -1.15 -1.96 29.98
C SER A 137 -0.05 -0.94 29.73
N THR A 138 0.97 -1.36 28.96
CA THR A 138 2.02 -0.48 28.47
C THR A 138 2.04 -0.54 26.95
N LEU A 139 1.77 0.60 26.31
CA LEU A 139 1.97 0.75 24.87
C LEU A 139 3.44 1.08 24.62
N GLN A 140 4.14 0.20 23.93
CA GLN A 140 5.52 0.42 23.53
C GLN A 140 5.60 0.95 22.09
N VAL A 141 6.42 1.98 21.90
CA VAL A 141 6.76 2.53 20.58
C VAL A 141 8.27 2.40 20.41
N HIS A 142 8.69 1.82 19.29
CA HIS A 142 10.12 1.67 19.01
C HIS A 142 10.64 2.84 18.18
N GLY A 143 11.28 3.81 18.85
CA GLY A 143 11.82 5.03 18.26
C GLY A 143 11.31 6.31 18.92
N ASN A 144 11.62 7.45 18.31
CA ASN A 144 11.23 8.76 18.82
C ASN A 144 9.74 9.04 18.59
N VAL A 145 9.12 9.74 19.54
CA VAL A 145 7.75 10.24 19.45
C VAL A 145 7.78 11.75 19.56
N VAL A 146 7.31 12.43 18.53
CA VAL A 146 7.24 13.89 18.46
C VAL A 146 5.79 14.30 18.22
N SER A 147 5.27 15.23 19.02
CA SER A 147 3.94 15.78 18.82
C SER A 147 3.95 17.30 18.94
N ASN A 148 3.22 17.98 18.04
CA ASN A 148 2.95 19.41 18.10
C ASN A 148 1.79 19.76 19.05
N SER A 149 1.08 18.76 19.55
CA SER A 149 -0.07 18.90 20.44
C SER A 149 0.11 18.06 21.71
N PRO A 150 -0.76 18.23 22.74
CA PRO A 150 -0.71 17.40 23.93
C PRO A 150 -0.90 15.91 23.63
N LEU A 151 -0.37 15.09 24.54
CA LEU A 151 -0.55 13.64 24.58
C LEU A 151 -1.62 13.31 25.63
N SER A 152 -2.62 12.49 25.27
CA SER A 152 -3.61 11.96 26.20
C SER A 152 -3.43 10.45 26.32
N VAL A 153 -3.07 9.94 27.49
CA VAL A 153 -2.78 8.50 27.69
C VAL A 153 -3.55 7.99 28.90
N ALA A 154 -4.39 6.98 28.68
CA ALA A 154 -4.80 6.05 29.72
C ALA A 154 -3.70 4.97 29.88
N GLY A 155 -3.30 4.64 31.11
CA GLY A 155 -2.23 3.65 31.38
C GLY A 155 -0.80 4.17 31.14
N LYS A 156 0.11 3.30 30.69
CA LYS A 156 1.53 3.66 30.48
C LYS A 156 1.89 3.76 28.99
N PHE A 157 2.55 4.84 28.61
CA PHE A 157 3.14 5.04 27.27
C PHE A 157 4.67 5.03 27.38
N ASP A 158 5.33 4.16 26.63
CA ASP A 158 6.77 3.87 26.78
C ASP A 158 7.49 3.86 25.42
N PRO A 159 7.89 5.03 24.89
CA PRO A 159 8.73 5.09 23.72
C PRO A 159 10.18 4.70 24.07
N SER A 160 10.80 3.85 23.26
CA SER A 160 12.22 3.50 23.43
C SER A 160 13.17 4.65 23.10
N GLY A 161 12.70 5.66 22.36
CA GLY A 161 13.43 6.86 22.00
C GLY A 161 12.99 8.10 22.78
N LEU A 162 13.30 9.28 22.22
CA LEU A 162 12.93 10.56 22.81
C LEU A 162 11.43 10.84 22.66
N LEU A 163 10.80 11.33 23.72
CA LEU A 163 9.45 11.92 23.69
C LEU A 163 9.56 13.45 23.71
N THR A 164 9.10 14.11 22.65
CA THR A 164 9.08 15.58 22.52
C THR A 164 7.67 16.08 22.25
N LEU A 165 7.18 17.02 23.06
CA LEU A 165 5.86 17.64 22.91
C LEU A 165 6.00 19.13 22.60
N ASN A 166 5.05 19.69 21.86
CA ASN A 166 5.00 21.09 21.44
C ASN A 166 6.28 21.56 20.71
N SER A 167 6.84 20.70 19.85
CA SER A 167 8.13 20.94 19.20
C SER A 167 8.09 21.93 18.04
N GLY A 168 6.91 22.18 17.46
CA GLY A 168 6.79 22.93 16.20
C GLY A 168 7.40 22.17 15.01
N ALA A 169 7.44 20.84 15.09
CA ALA A 169 7.90 19.98 14.01
C ALA A 169 7.05 20.21 12.75
N ARG A 170 7.70 20.07 11.59
CA ARG A 170 7.06 20.23 10.28
C ARG A 170 6.89 18.88 9.61
N ASP A 171 5.97 18.83 8.66
CA ASP A 171 5.85 17.75 7.70
C ASP A 171 7.22 17.51 7.02
N PRO A 172 7.72 16.26 6.96
CA PRO A 172 8.92 15.92 6.21
C PRO A 172 8.82 16.17 4.69
N GLU A 173 7.63 16.45 4.16
CA GLU A 173 7.37 16.70 2.73
C GLU A 173 7.82 15.53 1.85
N TYR A 174 7.41 14.31 2.21
CA TYR A 174 7.77 13.13 1.43
C TYR A 174 7.27 13.22 -0.02
N PRO A 175 8.01 12.70 -1.01
CA PRO A 175 7.63 12.78 -2.41
C PRO A 175 6.25 12.17 -2.66
N THR A 176 5.37 12.96 -3.25
CA THR A 176 4.01 12.56 -3.64
C THR A 176 3.89 12.37 -5.15
N ILE A 177 2.78 11.78 -5.59
CA ILE A 177 2.46 11.69 -7.02
C ILE A 177 2.12 13.08 -7.58
N THR A 178 2.47 13.32 -8.84
CA THR A 178 2.27 14.62 -9.50
C THR A 178 1.14 14.61 -10.53
N THR A 179 0.68 13.42 -10.92
CA THR A 179 -0.46 13.23 -11.82
C THR A 179 -1.36 12.12 -11.30
N ALA A 180 -2.68 12.26 -11.48
CA ALA A 180 -3.61 11.17 -11.20
C ALA A 180 -3.27 9.95 -12.08
N PRO A 181 -3.17 8.73 -11.51
CA PRO A 181 -3.04 7.51 -12.30
C PRO A 181 -4.27 7.28 -13.19
N PRO A 182 -4.18 6.41 -14.21
CA PRO A 182 -5.34 6.01 -15.02
C PRO A 182 -6.44 5.40 -14.15
N HIS A 183 -7.70 5.75 -14.42
CA HIS A 183 -8.87 5.14 -13.78
C HIS A 183 -8.90 3.62 -14.01
N GLN A 184 -9.36 2.89 -13.00
CA GLN A 184 -9.52 1.44 -13.03
C GLN A 184 -10.93 1.07 -12.61
N SER A 185 -11.57 0.20 -13.39
CA SER A 185 -12.82 -0.43 -12.98
C SER A 185 -12.57 -1.43 -11.86
N LEU A 186 -13.57 -1.61 -10.99
CA LEU A 186 -13.51 -2.62 -9.94
C LEU A 186 -13.45 -4.03 -10.55
N PRO A 187 -12.60 -4.93 -10.03
CA PRO A 187 -12.53 -6.31 -10.51
C PRO A 187 -13.83 -7.05 -10.14
N GLY A 188 -14.37 -7.80 -11.11
CA GLY A 188 -15.50 -8.69 -10.85
C GLY A 188 -15.10 -9.82 -9.89
N CYS A 189 -16.05 -10.24 -9.06
CA CYS A 189 -15.87 -11.40 -8.21
C CYS A 189 -17.22 -12.10 -7.94
N SER A 190 -17.23 -13.43 -8.09
CA SER A 190 -18.45 -14.25 -8.06
C SER A 190 -18.36 -15.45 -7.11
N ALA A 191 -17.24 -15.62 -6.40
CA ALA A 191 -17.01 -16.77 -5.54
C ALA A 191 -16.30 -16.39 -4.23
N PRO A 192 -16.65 -17.05 -3.11
CA PRO A 192 -16.02 -16.79 -1.82
C PRO A 192 -14.62 -17.40 -1.77
N ASN A 193 -13.76 -16.89 -0.89
CA ASN A 193 -12.37 -17.36 -0.69
C ASN A 193 -11.53 -17.33 -1.99
N ALA A 194 -11.83 -16.43 -2.91
CA ALA A 194 -11.08 -16.24 -4.14
C ALA A 194 -9.86 -15.32 -3.91
N VAL A 195 -9.01 -15.20 -4.92
CA VAL A 195 -8.02 -14.12 -5.00
C VAL A 195 -8.54 -13.11 -6.02
N VAL A 196 -8.96 -11.94 -5.54
CA VAL A 196 -9.42 -10.84 -6.38
C VAL A 196 -8.27 -9.87 -6.55
N THR A 197 -7.92 -9.59 -7.80
CA THR A 197 -6.70 -8.83 -8.13
C THR A 197 -7.07 -7.41 -8.56
N PHE A 198 -6.46 -6.43 -7.90
CA PHE A 198 -6.53 -5.02 -8.25
C PHE A 198 -5.26 -4.60 -9.02
N LEU A 199 -5.44 -3.70 -9.99
CA LEU A 199 -4.36 -3.10 -10.75
C LEU A 199 -4.05 -1.69 -10.23
N PRO A 200 -2.78 -1.26 -10.22
CA PRO A 200 -2.41 0.11 -9.88
C PRO A 200 -3.18 1.13 -10.74
N GLY A 201 -3.72 2.17 -10.12
CA GLY A 201 -4.55 3.16 -10.80
C GLY A 201 -5.41 4.00 -9.86
N TYR A 202 -6.34 4.75 -10.45
CA TYR A 202 -7.30 5.60 -9.76
C TYR A 202 -8.64 4.85 -9.53
N TYR A 203 -9.15 4.91 -8.31
CA TYR A 203 -10.41 4.32 -7.88
C TYR A 203 -11.26 5.36 -7.14
N ASP A 204 -12.54 5.45 -7.51
CA ASP A 204 -13.47 6.50 -7.10
C ASP A 204 -14.80 5.99 -6.52
N ASP A 205 -14.97 4.67 -6.49
CA ASP A 205 -16.17 4.01 -5.98
C ASP A 205 -15.91 3.29 -4.64
N ALA A 206 -16.08 4.02 -3.54
CA ALA A 206 -16.00 3.47 -2.19
C ALA A 206 -17.12 2.46 -1.87
N VAL A 207 -18.32 2.70 -2.41
CA VAL A 207 -19.48 1.85 -2.17
C VAL A 207 -19.27 0.49 -2.84
N GLY A 208 -18.95 0.45 -4.13
CA GLY A 208 -18.64 -0.79 -4.83
C GLY A 208 -17.46 -1.55 -4.22
N LEU A 209 -16.39 -0.85 -3.82
CA LEU A 209 -15.27 -1.47 -3.07
C LEU A 209 -15.73 -2.10 -1.76
N SER A 210 -16.57 -1.39 -1.01
CA SER A 210 -17.12 -1.88 0.26
C SER A 210 -17.99 -3.11 0.03
N GLU A 211 -18.88 -3.07 -0.97
CA GLU A 211 -19.78 -4.16 -1.32
C GLU A 211 -19.04 -5.45 -1.67
N LEU A 212 -17.95 -5.36 -2.44
CA LEU A 212 -17.07 -6.49 -2.70
C LEU A 212 -16.57 -7.11 -1.39
N MET A 213 -16.19 -6.30 -0.42
CA MET A 213 -15.54 -6.71 0.83
C MET A 213 -16.49 -6.92 2.02
N ARG A 214 -17.81 -6.90 1.79
CA ARG A 214 -18.81 -7.22 2.81
C ARG A 214 -18.76 -8.68 3.25
N SER A 215 -19.21 -8.94 4.48
CA SER A 215 -19.27 -10.30 5.05
C SER A 215 -20.33 -11.21 4.40
N ASP A 216 -21.36 -10.63 3.79
CA ASP A 216 -22.44 -11.30 3.06
C ASP A 216 -22.25 -11.28 1.53
N SER A 217 -21.15 -10.71 1.04
CA SER A 217 -20.90 -10.64 -0.41
C SER A 217 -20.66 -12.03 -1.02
N PRO A 218 -20.85 -12.19 -2.34
CA PRO A 218 -20.42 -13.37 -3.08
C PRO A 218 -18.93 -13.69 -2.89
N CYS A 219 -18.14 -12.70 -2.47
CA CYS A 219 -16.69 -12.72 -2.36
C CYS A 219 -16.16 -12.80 -0.93
N ARG A 220 -17.04 -13.04 0.05
CA ARG A 220 -16.65 -13.17 1.46
C ARG A 220 -15.45 -14.11 1.66
N GLY A 221 -14.57 -13.75 2.60
CA GLY A 221 -13.36 -14.52 2.90
C GLY A 221 -12.26 -14.48 1.84
N SER A 222 -12.43 -13.73 0.75
CA SER A 222 -11.43 -13.62 -0.31
C SER A 222 -10.16 -12.89 0.12
N THR A 223 -9.10 -13.09 -0.65
CA THR A 223 -7.89 -12.27 -0.60
C THR A 223 -8.01 -11.15 -1.64
N TRP A 224 -7.98 -9.90 -1.17
CA TRP A 224 -8.03 -8.70 -2.01
C TRP A 224 -6.60 -8.27 -2.30
N TRP A 225 -6.03 -8.75 -3.40
CA TRP A 225 -4.63 -8.54 -3.75
C TRP A 225 -4.45 -7.29 -4.61
N PHE A 226 -3.86 -6.26 -4.02
CA PHE A 226 -3.39 -5.07 -4.70
C PHE A 226 -1.95 -5.34 -5.16
N LYS A 227 -1.77 -5.54 -6.48
CA LYS A 227 -0.45 -5.73 -7.08
C LYS A 227 0.48 -4.56 -6.78
N PRO A 228 1.80 -4.75 -6.81
CA PRO A 228 2.73 -3.65 -6.61
C PRO A 228 2.47 -2.46 -7.55
N GLY A 229 2.57 -1.24 -7.01
CA GLY A 229 2.33 0.01 -7.73
C GLY A 229 1.59 1.07 -6.91
N THR A 230 1.25 2.19 -7.56
CA THR A 230 0.55 3.30 -6.93
C THR A 230 -0.95 3.21 -7.15
N TYR A 231 -1.71 3.39 -6.07
CA TYR A 231 -3.17 3.42 -6.05
C TYR A 231 -3.59 4.78 -5.54
N TYR A 232 -4.47 5.45 -6.28
CA TYR A 232 -5.05 6.71 -5.87
C TYR A 232 -6.54 6.49 -5.58
N PHE A 233 -6.94 6.73 -4.35
CA PHE A 233 -8.32 6.64 -3.89
C PHE A 233 -8.83 8.06 -3.68
N ASP A 234 -9.79 8.45 -4.51
CA ASP A 234 -10.46 9.74 -4.42
C ASP A 234 -11.92 9.54 -4.77
N PHE A 235 -12.73 9.28 -3.74
CA PHE A 235 -14.10 8.83 -3.89
C PHE A 235 -15.06 9.99 -4.17
N HIS A 236 -16.03 9.74 -5.04
CA HIS A 236 -17.04 10.72 -5.49
C HIS A 236 -18.46 10.15 -5.42
N ASN A 237 -18.72 9.19 -4.52
CA ASN A 237 -20.02 8.53 -4.39
C ASN A 237 -21.17 9.48 -4.05
N SER A 238 -20.90 10.70 -3.57
CA SER A 238 -21.94 11.71 -3.31
C SER A 238 -22.14 12.71 -4.46
N GLU A 239 -21.14 12.86 -5.32
CA GLU A 239 -21.09 13.84 -6.42
C GLU A 239 -21.37 13.23 -7.79
N ASN A 240 -20.97 11.97 -8.01
CA ASN A 240 -21.13 11.23 -9.25
C ASN A 240 -22.36 10.31 -9.18
N PRO A 241 -23.48 10.65 -9.85
CA PRO A 241 -24.72 9.89 -9.76
C PRO A 241 -24.71 8.59 -10.58
N LEU A 242 -23.63 8.31 -11.31
CA LEU A 242 -23.40 6.98 -11.91
C LEU A 242 -22.90 5.96 -10.89
N LEU A 243 -22.35 6.43 -9.76
CA LEU A 243 -21.93 5.58 -8.67
C LEU A 243 -23.09 5.37 -7.70
N ASP A 244 -23.07 4.24 -7.00
CA ASP A 244 -24.01 4.01 -5.92
C ASP A 244 -23.80 5.08 -4.82
N GLY A 245 -24.91 5.72 -4.44
CA GLY A 245 -24.91 6.80 -3.46
C GLY A 245 -24.48 6.30 -2.08
N GLY A 246 -23.50 6.96 -1.46
CA GLY A 246 -23.00 6.57 -0.15
C GLY A 246 -21.91 7.48 0.38
N SER A 247 -21.27 7.07 1.47
CA SER A 247 -20.12 7.79 2.02
C SER A 247 -18.83 7.44 1.28
N HIS A 248 -17.83 8.32 1.35
CA HIS A 248 -16.47 8.11 0.82
C HIS A 248 -15.62 7.14 1.65
N ALA A 249 -16.24 6.09 2.18
CA ALA A 249 -15.65 5.11 3.08
C ALA A 249 -15.55 3.74 2.42
N TRP A 250 -14.34 3.33 2.10
CA TRP A 250 -14.08 1.96 1.70
C TRP A 250 -13.96 1.07 2.94
N THR A 251 -14.93 0.19 3.14
CA THR A 251 -15.02 -0.68 4.31
C THR A 251 -14.59 -2.11 4.00
N ILE A 252 -13.76 -2.71 4.87
CA ILE A 252 -13.35 -4.11 4.82
C ILE A 252 -13.98 -4.88 5.99
N ASP A 253 -15.10 -5.55 5.72
CA ASP A 253 -15.81 -6.37 6.71
C ASP A 253 -15.37 -7.84 6.69
N SER A 254 -14.86 -8.34 5.56
CA SER A 254 -14.45 -9.74 5.40
C SER A 254 -13.27 -9.90 4.45
N GLY A 255 -12.55 -11.00 4.64
CA GLY A 255 -11.38 -11.35 3.84
C GLY A 255 -10.08 -10.71 4.33
N THR A 256 -9.04 -10.83 3.51
CA THR A 256 -7.70 -10.28 3.78
C THR A 256 -7.26 -9.41 2.61
N LEU A 257 -7.13 -8.12 2.84
CA LEU A 257 -6.47 -7.21 1.91
C LEU A 257 -4.96 -7.39 2.00
N VAL A 258 -4.31 -7.53 0.84
CA VAL A 258 -2.86 -7.66 0.73
C VAL A 258 -2.37 -6.69 -0.34
N GLY A 259 -1.58 -5.70 0.04
CA GLY A 259 -0.92 -4.76 -0.86
C GLY A 259 0.57 -5.06 -1.00
N GLY A 260 1.01 -5.33 -2.22
CA GLY A 260 2.43 -5.52 -2.58
C GLY A 260 2.71 -6.88 -3.18
N THR A 261 3.98 -7.26 -3.21
CA THR A 261 4.42 -8.59 -3.68
C THR A 261 3.96 -9.65 -2.69
N ARG A 262 3.09 -10.57 -3.13
CA ARG A 262 2.51 -11.61 -2.26
C ARG A 262 3.52 -12.71 -1.95
N THR A 263 3.64 -13.10 -0.70
CA THR A 263 4.61 -14.12 -0.22
C THR A 263 3.95 -15.33 0.44
N GLY A 264 2.69 -15.24 0.84
CA GLY A 264 1.98 -16.32 1.52
C GLY A 264 0.51 -16.02 1.79
N THR A 265 -0.09 -16.77 2.71
CA THR A 265 -1.48 -16.62 3.18
C THR A 265 -1.58 -16.33 4.68
N THR A 266 -0.45 -16.33 5.39
CA THR A 266 -0.38 -16.05 6.82
C THR A 266 -0.45 -14.55 7.08
N PHE A 267 -1.17 -14.15 8.12
CA PHE A 267 -1.33 -12.74 8.49
C PHE A 267 -0.78 -12.47 9.90
N PRO A 268 0.21 -11.58 10.06
CA PRO A 268 0.96 -10.90 8.99
C PRO A 268 1.93 -11.84 8.26
N GLY A 269 2.53 -11.35 7.16
CA GLY A 269 3.42 -12.10 6.28
C GLY A 269 2.79 -12.48 4.94
N ALA A 270 1.67 -11.86 4.56
CA ALA A 270 1.00 -12.09 3.30
C ALA A 270 1.66 -11.31 2.15
N CYS A 271 2.33 -10.20 2.44
CA CYS A 271 3.20 -9.48 1.51
C CYS A 271 4.66 -9.46 1.95
N ALA A 272 5.56 -9.30 0.98
CA ALA A 272 7.00 -9.19 1.20
C ALA A 272 7.33 -7.87 1.90
N SER A 273 8.06 -7.94 3.02
CA SER A 273 8.56 -6.75 3.70
C SER A 273 9.47 -5.95 2.77
N PRO A 274 9.36 -4.60 2.70
CA PRO A 274 10.39 -3.79 2.08
C PRO A 274 11.75 -3.90 2.79
N LEU A 275 11.78 -4.42 4.03
CA LEU A 275 13.02 -4.54 4.81
C LEU A 275 13.76 -5.87 4.53
N ASP A 276 13.07 -6.86 3.95
CA ASP A 276 13.62 -8.19 3.66
C ASP A 276 14.21 -8.31 2.24
N GLY A 277 14.16 -7.23 1.44
CA GLY A 277 14.74 -7.18 0.10
C GLY A 277 14.04 -6.19 -0.84
N ALA A 278 14.43 -6.21 -2.13
CA ALA A 278 13.90 -5.34 -3.19
C ALA A 278 12.54 -5.81 -3.74
N ALA A 279 11.62 -6.23 -2.86
CA ALA A 279 10.28 -6.57 -3.30
C ALA A 279 9.48 -5.28 -3.59
N ASP A 280 8.77 -5.26 -4.71
CA ASP A 280 7.90 -4.14 -5.03
C ASP A 280 6.66 -4.16 -4.12
N GLY A 281 6.33 -3.00 -3.58
CA GLY A 281 5.20 -2.79 -2.70
C GLY A 281 4.10 -1.93 -3.33
N VAL A 282 3.18 -1.48 -2.49
CA VAL A 282 2.11 -0.54 -2.87
C VAL A 282 2.34 0.83 -2.25
N ARG A 283 1.75 1.84 -2.89
CA ARG A 283 1.50 3.13 -2.28
C ARG A 283 0.03 3.48 -2.43
N PHE A 284 -0.71 3.46 -1.33
CA PHE A 284 -2.11 3.90 -1.30
C PHE A 284 -2.16 5.38 -0.99
N VAL A 285 -2.59 6.18 -1.97
CA VAL A 285 -2.70 7.63 -1.88
C VAL A 285 -4.17 7.98 -1.72
N PHE A 286 -4.52 8.75 -0.69
CA PHE A 286 -5.89 9.21 -0.42
C PHE A 286 -6.01 10.71 -0.71
N GLY A 287 -7.01 11.07 -1.54
CA GLY A 287 -7.42 12.44 -1.84
C GLY A 287 -8.80 12.77 -1.27
N GLY A 288 -9.13 14.06 -1.19
CA GLY A 288 -10.41 14.54 -0.66
C GLY A 288 -10.68 14.05 0.78
N ASP A 289 -11.88 13.57 1.04
CA ASP A 289 -12.29 12.95 2.31
C ASP A 289 -12.36 11.42 2.24
N SER A 290 -11.64 10.83 1.28
CA SER A 290 -11.56 9.39 1.10
C SER A 290 -10.94 8.69 2.30
N ARG A 291 -11.57 7.61 2.76
CA ARG A 291 -11.13 6.86 3.94
C ARG A 291 -11.18 5.35 3.74
N LEU A 292 -10.30 4.66 4.46
CA LEU A 292 -10.25 3.20 4.58
C LEU A 292 -10.68 2.78 5.98
N VAL A 293 -11.71 1.95 6.07
CA VAL A 293 -12.28 1.47 7.33
C VAL A 293 -12.14 -0.05 7.40
N ILE A 294 -11.38 -0.56 8.36
CA ILE A 294 -11.16 -2.00 8.56
C ILE A 294 -11.96 -2.43 9.78
N LYS A 295 -12.98 -3.26 9.57
CA LYS A 295 -13.87 -3.77 10.63
C LYS A 295 -13.61 -5.25 10.91
N GLY A 296 -14.41 -6.14 10.35
CA GLY A 296 -14.25 -7.59 10.52
C GLY A 296 -13.10 -8.20 9.69
N GLY A 297 -12.61 -7.46 8.69
CA GLY A 297 -11.53 -7.90 7.81
C GLY A 297 -10.12 -7.70 8.37
N LYS A 298 -9.13 -7.97 7.51
CA LYS A 298 -7.70 -7.76 7.79
C LYS A 298 -7.06 -7.03 6.62
N ALA A 299 -6.05 -6.21 6.87
CA ALA A 299 -5.29 -5.54 5.82
C ALA A 299 -3.79 -5.59 6.11
N GLU A 300 -3.02 -6.03 5.12
CA GLU A 300 -1.56 -6.00 5.13
C GLU A 300 -1.05 -5.16 3.95
N LEU A 301 -0.31 -4.09 4.22
CA LEU A 301 0.24 -3.20 3.20
C LEU A 301 1.75 -3.17 3.30
N CYS A 302 2.45 -3.58 2.24
CA CYS A 302 3.90 -3.47 2.15
C CYS A 302 4.28 -2.35 1.19
N GLY A 303 5.02 -1.34 1.67
CA GLY A 303 5.56 -0.27 0.84
C GLY A 303 6.73 -0.75 -0.03
N THR A 304 7.13 0.05 -1.02
CA THR A 304 8.31 -0.25 -1.85
C THR A 304 9.57 0.30 -1.19
N TYR A 305 10.61 -0.53 -1.05
CA TYR A 305 11.91 -0.07 -0.58
C TYR A 305 12.48 1.03 -1.50
N SER A 306 13.12 2.03 -0.90
CA SER A 306 13.96 2.99 -1.61
C SER A 306 15.24 3.22 -0.81
N ALA A 307 16.34 3.51 -1.50
CA ALA A 307 17.60 3.90 -0.84
C ALA A 307 17.58 5.35 -0.34
N SER A 308 16.67 6.19 -0.84
CA SER A 308 16.67 7.65 -0.65
C SER A 308 15.42 8.21 0.03
N GLN A 309 14.41 7.38 0.27
CA GLN A 309 13.17 7.79 0.95
C GLN A 309 12.57 6.61 1.71
N PRO A 310 11.76 6.86 2.75
CA PRO A 310 11.08 5.78 3.45
C PRO A 310 10.15 4.99 2.53
N PRO A 311 9.91 3.70 2.80
CA PRO A 311 8.94 2.90 2.06
C PRO A 311 7.51 3.35 2.42
N ILE A 312 7.00 4.35 1.73
CA ILE A 312 5.65 4.90 1.98
C ILE A 312 4.60 3.93 1.43
N ALA A 313 3.83 3.33 2.33
CA ALA A 313 2.73 2.41 2.00
C ALA A 313 1.38 3.13 1.92
N VAL A 314 1.19 4.16 2.75
CA VAL A 314 -0.01 4.99 2.79
C VAL A 314 0.39 6.45 2.75
N GLN A 315 -0.27 7.25 1.93
CA GLN A 315 -0.07 8.68 1.82
C GLN A 315 -1.42 9.41 1.75
N GLY A 316 -1.54 10.56 2.41
CA GLY A 316 -2.66 11.49 2.26
C GLY A 316 -2.18 12.76 1.56
N LEU A 317 -2.90 13.22 0.54
CA LEU A 317 -2.50 14.38 -0.23
C LEU A 317 -2.67 15.68 0.57
N THR A 318 -1.69 16.59 0.45
CA THR A 318 -1.72 17.89 1.12
C THR A 318 -2.09 19.04 0.21
N SER A 319 -2.02 18.85 -1.11
CA SER A 319 -2.28 19.86 -2.13
C SER A 319 -2.98 19.25 -3.33
N GLY A 320 -3.43 20.11 -4.24
CA GLY A 320 -4.21 19.73 -5.42
C GLY A 320 -5.69 20.04 -5.27
N ALA A 321 -6.34 20.25 -6.41
CA ALA A 321 -7.77 20.51 -6.54
C ALA A 321 -8.25 19.91 -7.86
N ALA A 322 -9.53 19.54 -7.90
CA ALA A 322 -10.18 19.18 -9.14
C ALA A 322 -10.74 20.44 -9.81
N GLU A 323 -10.62 20.52 -11.13
CA GLU A 323 -11.06 21.68 -11.92
C GLU A 323 -12.09 21.24 -12.95
N VAL A 324 -13.14 22.05 -13.11
CA VAL A 324 -14.17 21.81 -14.11
C VAL A 324 -13.63 22.23 -15.48
N THR A 325 -13.49 21.27 -16.38
CA THR A 325 -13.13 21.50 -17.78
C THR A 325 -14.39 21.76 -18.59
N ALA A 326 -14.40 22.85 -19.36
CA ALA A 326 -15.46 23.14 -20.34
C ALA A 326 -14.94 22.90 -21.76
N GLN A 327 -15.69 22.14 -22.56
CA GLN A 327 -15.42 21.90 -23.97
C GLN A 327 -16.63 22.33 -24.81
N GLU A 328 -16.38 23.12 -25.86
CA GLU A 328 -17.35 23.39 -26.91
C GLU A 328 -16.97 22.55 -28.14
N ARG A 329 -17.91 21.76 -28.64
CA ARG A 329 -17.75 20.92 -29.82
C ARG A 329 -18.71 21.36 -30.92
N ARG A 330 -18.27 21.22 -32.17
CA ARG A 330 -18.95 21.74 -33.37
C ARG A 330 -19.17 20.62 -34.38
N PRO A 331 -20.12 20.73 -35.30
CA PRO A 331 -20.28 19.73 -36.35
C PRO A 331 -19.13 19.84 -37.35
N THR A 332 -18.54 18.71 -37.75
CA THR A 332 -17.61 18.63 -38.89
C THR A 332 -18.25 17.99 -40.13
N THR A 333 -19.43 17.39 -39.96
CA THR A 333 -20.17 16.73 -41.04
C THR A 333 -21.63 17.13 -40.98
N VAL A 334 -22.25 17.20 -42.16
CA VAL A 334 -23.67 17.55 -42.35
C VAL A 334 -24.22 16.66 -43.45
N SER A 335 -25.41 16.08 -43.24
CA SER A 335 -26.09 15.31 -44.28
C SER A 335 -26.60 16.23 -45.40
N LEU A 336 -26.18 15.93 -46.63
CA LEU A 336 -26.63 16.66 -47.83
C LEU A 336 -28.09 16.36 -48.20
N LEU A 337 -28.70 15.33 -47.59
CA LEU A 337 -30.10 14.94 -47.81
C LEU A 337 -31.06 15.73 -46.90
N SER A 338 -30.93 17.06 -46.86
CA SER A 338 -31.79 17.95 -46.06
C SER A 338 -32.50 18.99 -46.93
N LYS A 339 -33.64 19.50 -46.45
CA LYS A 339 -34.36 20.60 -47.15
C LYS A 339 -33.63 21.94 -47.10
N PHE A 340 -32.61 22.06 -46.24
CA PHE A 340 -31.69 23.20 -46.19
C PHE A 340 -30.70 23.20 -47.38
N GLY A 341 -30.60 22.08 -48.12
CA GLY A 341 -29.82 21.97 -49.35
C GLY A 341 -28.34 22.31 -49.16
N LEU A 342 -27.74 22.94 -50.18
CA LEU A 342 -26.31 23.29 -50.20
C LEU A 342 -25.92 24.39 -49.20
N SER A 343 -26.90 25.04 -48.56
CA SER A 343 -26.61 26.01 -47.49
C SER A 343 -26.22 25.32 -46.18
N ALA A 344 -26.61 24.05 -45.98
CA ALA A 344 -26.25 23.28 -44.81
C ALA A 344 -24.81 22.74 -44.95
N THR A 345 -23.84 23.48 -44.44
CA THR A 345 -22.42 23.10 -44.41
C THR A 345 -21.88 23.18 -42.99
N PRO A 346 -20.85 22.39 -42.63
CA PRO A 346 -20.23 22.48 -41.30
C PRO A 346 -19.83 23.91 -40.94
N ALA A 347 -19.22 24.66 -41.88
CA ALA A 347 -18.78 26.04 -41.64
C ALA A 347 -19.94 26.94 -41.18
N ARG A 348 -21.07 26.91 -41.90
CA ARG A 348 -22.28 27.70 -41.63
C ARG A 348 -23.10 27.25 -40.43
N LEU A 349 -22.75 26.14 -39.80
CA LEU A 349 -23.45 25.58 -38.63
C LEU A 349 -22.56 25.52 -37.40
N SER A 350 -21.35 26.09 -37.47
CA SER A 350 -20.31 25.96 -36.44
C SER A 350 -20.08 27.24 -35.63
N THR A 351 -20.40 28.41 -36.18
CA THR A 351 -20.10 29.73 -35.61
C THR A 351 -21.35 30.58 -35.56
N VAL A 352 -21.52 31.36 -34.48
CA VAL A 352 -22.60 32.34 -34.38
C VAL A 352 -22.12 33.62 -35.06
N ASP A 353 -22.35 33.73 -36.37
CA ASP A 353 -21.88 34.85 -37.20
C ASP A 353 -22.96 35.43 -38.12
N GLY A 354 -24.15 34.83 -38.11
CA GLY A 354 -25.29 35.22 -38.94
C GLY A 354 -25.31 34.60 -40.33
N VAL A 355 -24.31 33.77 -40.70
CA VAL A 355 -24.22 33.05 -41.98
C VAL A 355 -24.86 31.67 -41.86
N ALA A 356 -26.19 31.64 -41.93
CA ALA A 356 -26.97 30.44 -41.67
C ALA A 356 -27.11 29.45 -42.85
N ALA A 357 -27.52 28.24 -42.50
CA ALA A 357 -28.25 27.32 -43.37
C ALA A 357 -29.74 27.71 -43.37
N SER A 358 -30.32 27.88 -44.55
CA SER A 358 -31.68 28.41 -44.72
C SER A 358 -32.60 27.41 -45.40
N TRP A 359 -33.85 27.34 -44.95
CA TRP A 359 -34.90 26.55 -45.56
C TRP A 359 -36.23 27.31 -45.54
N LYS A 360 -36.95 27.33 -46.67
CA LYS A 360 -38.28 27.93 -46.79
C LYS A 360 -39.37 26.85 -46.85
N SER A 361 -40.37 26.97 -45.98
CA SER A 361 -41.54 26.08 -45.95
C SER A 361 -42.38 26.19 -47.22
N SER A 362 -42.86 25.04 -47.71
CA SER A 362 -43.69 24.96 -48.92
C SER A 362 -45.18 24.87 -48.63
N VAL A 363 -45.53 24.43 -47.42
CA VAL A 363 -46.89 24.23 -46.91
C VAL A 363 -46.96 24.65 -45.44
N ALA A 364 -48.16 24.85 -44.90
CA ALA A 364 -48.33 25.07 -43.47
C ALA A 364 -48.06 23.78 -42.68
N GLY A 365 -47.37 23.86 -41.55
CA GLY A 365 -46.95 22.69 -40.77
C GLY A 365 -45.84 21.86 -41.42
N ASP A 366 -45.06 22.45 -42.33
CA ASP A 366 -43.96 21.78 -43.01
C ASP A 366 -42.82 21.45 -42.01
N SER A 367 -42.02 20.43 -42.34
CA SER A 367 -40.88 20.00 -41.51
C SER A 367 -39.63 19.72 -42.33
N ALA A 368 -38.47 20.11 -41.81
CA ALA A 368 -37.17 19.87 -42.43
C ALA A 368 -36.19 19.16 -41.49
N PRO A 369 -35.84 17.90 -41.77
CA PRO A 369 -34.78 17.22 -41.03
C PRO A 369 -33.40 17.71 -41.47
N LEU A 370 -32.49 17.81 -40.51
CA LEU A 370 -31.08 18.15 -40.63
C LEU A 370 -30.29 17.21 -39.71
N THR A 371 -29.35 16.45 -40.28
CA THR A 371 -28.48 15.55 -39.51
C THR A 371 -27.05 16.08 -39.51
N LEU A 372 -26.48 16.22 -38.33
CA LEU A 372 -25.15 16.76 -38.06
C LEU A 372 -24.31 15.69 -37.37
N GLY A 373 -22.99 15.70 -37.57
CA GLY A 373 -22.10 14.77 -36.89
C GLY A 373 -20.68 15.26 -36.77
N GLY A 374 -19.86 14.45 -36.11
CA GLY A 374 -18.43 14.73 -35.95
C GLY A 374 -18.16 15.80 -34.91
N TYR A 375 -18.82 15.69 -33.76
CA TYR A 375 -18.57 16.49 -32.55
C TYR A 375 -17.38 15.91 -31.77
N ASN A 376 -16.24 15.75 -32.44
CA ASN A 376 -15.04 15.10 -31.92
C ASN A 376 -13.85 16.07 -31.73
N GLN A 377 -14.08 17.38 -31.77
CA GLN A 377 -13.03 18.36 -31.52
C GLN A 377 -12.77 18.48 -30.01
N GLY A 378 -11.50 18.59 -29.63
CA GLY A 378 -11.08 18.75 -28.24
C GLY A 378 -10.10 17.66 -27.82
N SER A 379 -9.59 17.77 -26.58
CA SER A 379 -8.83 16.67 -25.97
C SER A 379 -9.78 15.52 -25.63
N ALA A 380 -9.29 14.29 -25.76
CA ALA A 380 -9.98 13.12 -25.24
C ALA A 380 -10.34 13.34 -23.76
N ILE A 381 -11.55 12.91 -23.40
CA ILE A 381 -12.02 12.98 -22.02
C ILE A 381 -11.39 11.80 -21.26
N PRO A 382 -10.59 12.04 -20.19
CA PRO A 382 -9.97 10.95 -19.45
C PRO A 382 -11.04 10.04 -18.81
N PRO A 383 -10.87 8.70 -18.80
CA PRO A 383 -11.72 7.80 -18.03
C PRO A 383 -11.74 8.17 -16.54
N GLY A 384 -12.87 7.98 -15.88
CA GLY A 384 -13.16 8.42 -14.52
C GLY A 384 -13.61 9.89 -14.42
N SER A 385 -13.88 10.57 -15.54
CA SER A 385 -14.38 11.95 -15.52
C SER A 385 -15.85 12.00 -15.10
N VAL A 386 -16.21 12.94 -14.23
CA VAL A 386 -17.59 13.18 -13.79
C VAL A 386 -18.22 14.25 -14.68
N LEU A 387 -19.33 13.93 -15.35
CA LEU A 387 -20.09 14.94 -16.08
C LEU A 387 -20.68 15.94 -15.08
N GLU A 388 -20.55 17.24 -15.35
CA GLU A 388 -21.15 18.32 -14.54
C GLU A 388 -22.40 18.87 -15.21
N SER A 389 -22.31 19.08 -16.53
CA SER A 389 -23.44 19.49 -17.35
C SER A 389 -23.13 19.24 -18.82
N ALA A 390 -24.15 18.91 -19.61
CA ALA A 390 -24.08 18.93 -21.07
C ALA A 390 -25.24 19.74 -21.63
N ALA A 391 -25.00 20.48 -22.71
CA ALA A 391 -26.06 21.21 -23.40
C ALA A 391 -25.83 21.28 -24.91
N LEU A 392 -26.91 21.16 -25.68
CA LEU A 392 -26.92 21.51 -27.09
C LEU A 392 -27.38 22.96 -27.24
N LYS A 393 -26.54 23.81 -27.84
CA LYS A 393 -26.85 25.20 -28.16
C LYS A 393 -27.24 25.33 -29.63
N ILE A 394 -28.41 25.89 -29.90
CA ILE A 394 -28.91 26.08 -31.26
C ILE A 394 -29.18 27.56 -31.49
N SER A 395 -28.36 28.20 -32.34
CA SER A 395 -28.59 29.57 -32.78
C SER A 395 -29.44 29.54 -34.05
N HIS A 396 -30.65 30.07 -33.99
CA HIS A 396 -31.60 30.03 -35.10
C HIS A 396 -32.56 31.23 -35.09
N ARG A 397 -33.31 31.38 -36.18
CA ARG A 397 -34.46 32.29 -36.30
C ARG A 397 -35.42 31.76 -37.37
N HIS A 398 -36.66 32.23 -37.33
CA HIS A 398 -37.60 32.10 -38.43
C HIS A 398 -38.22 33.44 -38.80
N SER A 399 -38.83 33.55 -39.97
CA SER A 399 -39.20 34.83 -40.56
C SER A 399 -40.60 35.35 -40.18
N ASP A 400 -41.53 34.49 -39.75
CA ASP A 400 -42.92 34.87 -39.47
C ASP A 400 -43.11 35.35 -38.02
N PRO A 401 -43.31 36.66 -37.78
CA PRO A 401 -43.46 37.20 -36.41
C PRO A 401 -44.76 36.77 -35.73
N GLY A 402 -45.74 36.22 -36.46
CA GLY A 402 -47.03 35.79 -35.95
C GLY A 402 -47.05 34.35 -35.43
N THR A 403 -45.99 33.58 -35.63
CA THR A 403 -45.93 32.16 -35.23
C THR A 403 -44.66 31.82 -34.46
N THR A 404 -44.58 30.59 -33.95
CA THR A 404 -43.38 30.01 -33.33
C THR A 404 -42.95 28.80 -34.14
N ASP A 405 -41.65 28.59 -34.29
CA ASP A 405 -41.12 27.33 -34.81
C ASP A 405 -41.00 26.28 -33.70
N ARG A 406 -40.80 25.04 -34.11
CA ARG A 406 -40.55 23.92 -33.21
C ARG A 406 -39.31 23.15 -33.68
N LEU A 407 -38.43 22.85 -32.73
CA LEU A 407 -37.20 22.09 -32.94
C LEU A 407 -37.33 20.74 -32.23
N ASP A 408 -37.51 19.66 -32.97
CA ASP A 408 -37.43 18.29 -32.45
C ASP A 408 -35.99 17.78 -32.62
N LEU A 409 -35.39 17.27 -31.55
CA LEU A 409 -33.96 16.95 -31.47
C LEU A 409 -33.77 15.51 -31.01
N SER A 410 -32.74 14.87 -31.55
CA SER A 410 -32.23 13.58 -31.08
C SER A 410 -30.71 13.61 -31.13
N VAL A 411 -30.05 13.52 -29.98
CA VAL A 411 -28.59 13.49 -29.85
C VAL A 411 -28.15 12.06 -29.56
N ASP A 412 -27.40 11.48 -30.47
CA ASP A 412 -26.80 10.16 -30.33
C ASP A 412 -25.31 10.31 -29.97
N VAL A 413 -24.90 9.72 -28.86
CA VAL A 413 -23.53 9.75 -28.32
C VAL A 413 -22.81 8.41 -28.49
N GLY A 414 -23.38 7.50 -29.30
CA GLY A 414 -22.84 6.19 -29.61
C GLY A 414 -23.49 5.09 -28.78
N ALA A 415 -23.12 4.98 -27.50
CA ALA A 415 -23.70 3.99 -26.60
C ALA A 415 -25.08 4.43 -26.10
N GLY A 416 -26.03 3.49 -25.94
CA GLY A 416 -27.33 3.74 -25.34
C GLY A 416 -28.41 4.30 -26.28
N ALA A 417 -29.52 4.75 -25.69
CA ALA A 417 -30.61 5.37 -26.45
C ALA A 417 -30.31 6.85 -26.72
N PRO A 418 -30.63 7.38 -27.92
CA PRO A 418 -30.47 8.80 -28.21
C PRO A 418 -31.27 9.69 -27.26
N ILE A 419 -30.69 10.82 -26.88
CA ILE A 419 -31.31 11.83 -26.03
C ILE A 419 -32.26 12.66 -26.90
N ALA A 420 -33.56 12.53 -26.68
CA ALA A 420 -34.57 13.26 -27.43
C ALA A 420 -35.08 14.48 -26.64
N ALA A 421 -35.28 15.59 -27.34
CA ALA A 421 -35.87 16.81 -26.77
C ALA A 421 -36.72 17.53 -27.81
N THR A 422 -37.69 18.32 -27.35
CA THR A 422 -38.46 19.24 -28.19
C THR A 422 -38.39 20.62 -27.57
N ILE A 423 -38.06 21.63 -28.37
CA ILE A 423 -38.13 23.04 -27.99
C ILE A 423 -39.18 23.74 -28.86
N THR A 424 -39.94 24.65 -28.25
CA THR A 424 -40.71 25.66 -28.98
C THR A 424 -39.92 26.94 -28.97
N GLY A 425 -39.52 27.42 -30.16
CA GLY A 425 -38.83 28.70 -30.26
C GLY A 425 -39.77 29.88 -30.01
N GLY A 426 -39.22 31.08 -29.93
CA GLY A 426 -39.99 32.31 -29.86
C GLY A 426 -40.67 32.74 -31.18
N PRO A 427 -41.35 33.90 -31.16
CA PRO A 427 -41.87 34.56 -32.36
C PRO A 427 -40.78 34.78 -33.42
N GLY A 428 -41.16 34.81 -34.69
CA GLY A 428 -40.23 35.06 -35.79
C GLY A 428 -39.72 36.51 -35.84
N GLY A 429 -38.69 36.75 -36.64
CA GLY A 429 -38.07 38.06 -36.80
C GLY A 429 -36.67 37.99 -37.41
N THR A 430 -35.95 39.11 -37.39
CA THR A 430 -34.62 39.20 -37.98
C THR A 430 -33.48 38.83 -37.02
N ALA A 431 -33.74 38.82 -35.71
CA ALA A 431 -32.75 38.53 -34.69
C ALA A 431 -32.57 37.02 -34.49
N TYR A 432 -31.32 36.56 -34.43
CA TYR A 432 -31.01 35.21 -33.98
C TYR A 432 -31.23 35.08 -32.48
N ARG A 433 -31.73 33.91 -32.07
CA ARG A 433 -31.82 33.49 -30.68
C ARG A 433 -31.04 32.21 -30.50
N THR A 434 -30.51 32.00 -29.29
CA THR A 434 -29.84 30.74 -28.93
C THR A 434 -30.70 29.99 -27.93
N GLU A 435 -31.19 28.84 -28.36
CA GLU A 435 -31.83 27.87 -27.47
C GLU A 435 -30.79 26.96 -26.84
N SER A 436 -31.00 26.61 -25.58
CA SER A 436 -30.12 25.72 -24.81
C SER A 436 -30.90 24.51 -24.34
N VAL A 437 -30.55 23.35 -24.86
CA VAL A 437 -31.15 22.06 -24.49
C VAL A 437 -30.23 21.37 -23.49
N PRO A 438 -30.60 21.22 -22.21
CA PRO A 438 -29.85 20.36 -21.31
C PRO A 438 -29.86 18.93 -21.83
N LEU A 439 -28.68 18.32 -21.91
CA LEU A 439 -28.52 16.91 -22.24
C LEU A 439 -28.14 16.18 -20.96
N ASP A 440 -28.83 15.08 -20.68
CA ASP A 440 -28.57 14.25 -19.50
C ASP A 440 -28.56 15.07 -18.18
N PRO A 441 -29.63 15.82 -17.85
CA PRO A 441 -29.63 16.73 -16.70
C PRO A 441 -29.50 16.01 -15.36
N GLU A 442 -29.89 14.73 -15.30
CA GLU A 442 -29.73 13.87 -14.11
C GLU A 442 -28.32 13.27 -14.03
N ARG A 443 -27.55 13.32 -15.13
CA ARG A 443 -26.18 12.80 -15.26
C ARG A 443 -26.08 11.28 -15.03
N THR A 444 -27.15 10.56 -15.32
CA THR A 444 -27.28 9.10 -15.16
C THR A 444 -27.43 8.38 -16.50
N GLY A 445 -27.57 9.14 -17.60
CA GLY A 445 -27.79 8.62 -18.93
C GLY A 445 -26.50 8.18 -19.65
N ALA A 446 -26.67 7.85 -20.93
CA ALA A 446 -25.59 7.28 -21.73
C ALA A 446 -24.46 8.27 -22.03
N LEU A 447 -24.73 9.58 -22.00
CA LEU A 447 -23.69 10.60 -22.16
C LEU A 447 -22.81 10.68 -20.92
N ALA A 448 -23.41 10.74 -19.72
CA ALA A 448 -22.65 10.68 -18.48
C ALA A 448 -21.80 9.40 -18.42
N GLN A 449 -22.38 8.24 -18.76
CA GLN A 449 -21.65 6.97 -18.81
C GLN A 449 -20.48 7.01 -19.81
N ALA A 450 -20.69 7.53 -21.01
CA ALA A 450 -19.62 7.63 -22.01
C ALA A 450 -18.48 8.57 -21.58
N VAL A 451 -18.80 9.66 -20.87
CA VAL A 451 -17.83 10.58 -20.27
C VAL A 451 -17.05 9.89 -19.16
N TYR A 452 -17.73 9.13 -18.29
CA TYR A 452 -17.13 8.39 -17.19
C TYR A 452 -16.22 7.26 -17.68
N ASP A 453 -16.65 6.49 -18.68
CA ASP A 453 -15.84 5.41 -19.26
C ASP A 453 -14.69 5.94 -20.14
N GLY A 454 -14.65 7.25 -20.43
CA GLY A 454 -13.73 7.86 -21.38
C GLY A 454 -13.94 7.36 -22.82
N SER A 455 -15.15 6.90 -23.14
CA SER A 455 -15.53 6.37 -24.46
C SER A 455 -16.27 7.40 -25.34
N PHE A 456 -16.50 8.62 -24.83
CA PHE A 456 -17.08 9.70 -25.61
C PHE A 456 -16.12 10.23 -26.69
N ASP A 457 -16.25 9.68 -27.90
CA ASP A 457 -15.45 10.09 -29.05
C ASP A 457 -16.12 11.20 -29.88
N SER A 458 -17.43 11.10 -30.10
CA SER A 458 -18.21 11.98 -30.98
C SER A 458 -19.69 11.93 -30.63
N ALA A 459 -20.47 12.81 -31.25
CA ALA A 459 -21.93 12.75 -31.26
C ALA A 459 -22.49 12.93 -32.68
N SER A 460 -23.73 12.50 -32.89
CA SER A 460 -24.56 12.89 -34.03
C SER A 460 -25.85 13.56 -33.53
N VAL A 461 -26.30 14.59 -34.22
CA VAL A 461 -27.50 15.35 -33.87
C VAL A 461 -28.46 15.28 -35.04
N SER A 462 -29.65 14.74 -34.81
CA SER A 462 -30.79 14.84 -35.73
C SER A 462 -31.70 15.96 -35.24
N LEU A 463 -31.77 17.03 -36.00
CA LEU A 463 -32.64 18.18 -35.75
C LEU A 463 -33.74 18.21 -36.81
N THR A 464 -35.00 18.26 -36.40
CA THR A 464 -36.14 18.47 -37.29
C THR A 464 -36.81 19.78 -36.93
N THR A 465 -36.73 20.75 -37.82
CA THR A 465 -37.45 22.02 -37.67
C THR A 465 -38.86 21.89 -38.22
N ARG A 466 -39.84 22.54 -37.58
CA ARG A 466 -41.24 22.60 -38.02
C ARG A 466 -41.73 24.03 -38.00
N LEU A 467 -42.31 24.47 -39.11
CA LEU A 467 -42.86 25.81 -39.27
C LEU A 467 -44.39 25.74 -39.40
N ALA A 468 -45.09 26.61 -38.67
CA ALA A 468 -46.55 26.63 -38.68
C ALA A 468 -47.12 27.27 -39.94
N ALA A 469 -46.47 28.32 -40.45
CA ALA A 469 -46.90 29.07 -41.63
C ALA A 469 -46.27 28.54 -42.92
N LYS A 470 -46.96 28.77 -44.05
CA LYS A 470 -46.41 28.58 -45.39
C LYS A 470 -45.53 29.77 -45.76
N ASP A 471 -44.49 29.53 -46.57
CA ASP A 471 -43.55 30.56 -47.05
C ASP A 471 -42.69 31.22 -45.95
N ASP A 472 -42.78 30.70 -44.73
CA ASP A 472 -41.87 31.03 -43.64
C ASP A 472 -40.49 30.40 -43.86
N THR A 473 -39.43 31.08 -43.46
CA THR A 473 -38.03 30.70 -43.66
C THR A 473 -37.37 30.47 -42.31
N GLU A 474 -36.81 29.27 -42.10
CA GLU A 474 -35.94 28.92 -40.97
C GLU A 474 -34.48 29.13 -41.36
N ASP A 475 -33.75 29.84 -40.52
CA ASP A 475 -32.30 30.03 -40.60
C ASP A 475 -31.63 29.43 -39.35
N ILE A 476 -30.75 28.45 -39.55
CA ILE A 476 -29.92 27.87 -38.48
C ILE A 476 -28.47 28.34 -38.68
N ASP A 477 -27.96 29.07 -37.70
CA ASP A 477 -26.64 29.70 -37.71
C ASP A 477 -25.58 28.83 -37.02
N ALA A 478 -25.93 28.19 -35.90
CA ALA A 478 -24.99 27.33 -35.20
C ALA A 478 -25.69 26.21 -34.42
N VAL A 479 -25.07 25.03 -34.38
CA VAL A 479 -25.47 23.92 -33.50
C VAL A 479 -24.24 23.39 -32.78
N ARG A 480 -24.07 23.75 -31.51
CA ARG A 480 -22.87 23.47 -30.71
C ARG A 480 -23.20 22.55 -29.54
N LEU A 481 -22.30 21.62 -29.21
CA LEU A 481 -22.38 20.78 -28.03
C LEU A 481 -21.42 21.31 -26.97
N GLU A 482 -21.96 21.78 -25.85
CA GLU A 482 -21.18 22.21 -24.69
C GLU A 482 -21.16 21.09 -23.65
N LEU A 483 -19.96 20.71 -23.22
CA LEU A 483 -19.72 19.74 -22.16
C LEU A 483 -18.95 20.41 -21.04
N ARG A 484 -19.36 20.19 -19.79
CA ARG A 484 -18.59 20.52 -18.60
C ARG A 484 -18.39 19.24 -17.80
N TYR A 485 -17.15 18.93 -17.46
CA TYR A 485 -16.82 17.72 -16.71
C TYR A 485 -15.62 17.97 -15.79
N THR A 486 -15.53 17.18 -14.73
CA THR A 486 -14.41 17.17 -13.79
C THR A 486 -13.57 15.93 -14.06
N ALA A 487 -12.35 16.11 -14.57
CA ALA A 487 -11.43 15.00 -14.82
C ALA A 487 -10.79 14.49 -13.52
N PRO A 488 -10.31 13.23 -13.48
CA PRO A 488 -9.51 12.74 -12.37
C PRO A 488 -8.32 13.67 -12.10
N ALA A 489 -8.24 14.17 -10.87
CA ALA A 489 -7.21 15.10 -10.42
C ALA A 489 -6.77 14.74 -9.02
N LEU A 490 -5.55 15.14 -8.66
CA LEU A 490 -5.07 15.03 -7.29
C LEU A 490 -5.78 16.09 -6.44
N ARG A 491 -6.52 15.66 -5.41
CA ARG A 491 -7.21 16.55 -4.47
C ARG A 491 -6.51 16.51 -3.11
N ALA A 492 -6.24 17.68 -2.53
CA ALA A 492 -5.81 17.75 -1.15
C ALA A 492 -6.85 17.10 -0.22
N ALA A 493 -6.39 16.57 0.91
CA ALA A 493 -7.30 16.12 1.95
C ALA A 493 -8.24 17.25 2.37
N ASP A 494 -9.54 16.97 2.47
CA ASP A 494 -10.61 17.92 2.82
C ASP A 494 -11.69 17.26 3.71
N GLY A 495 -12.92 17.80 3.73
CA GLY A 495 -14.08 17.21 4.40
C GLY A 495 -13.85 16.72 5.85
N CYS A 496 -14.38 15.53 6.17
CA CYS A 496 -14.34 15.00 7.54
C CYS A 496 -12.92 14.61 7.99
N VAL A 497 -12.01 14.25 7.08
CA VAL A 497 -10.66 13.79 7.45
C VAL A 497 -9.79 14.94 7.94
N THR A 498 -10.11 16.18 7.55
CA THR A 498 -9.43 17.40 8.00
C THR A 498 -10.16 18.13 9.14
N ALA A 499 -11.42 17.78 9.40
CA ALA A 499 -12.18 18.30 10.53
C ALA A 499 -11.60 17.80 11.87
N GLY A 500 -11.70 18.63 12.90
CA GLY A 500 -11.33 18.28 14.27
C GLY A 500 -12.15 19.09 15.28
N PRO A 501 -11.95 18.89 16.59
CA PRO A 501 -11.03 17.92 17.21
C PRO A 501 -11.53 16.48 17.06
N TYR A 502 -10.64 15.52 16.80
CA TYR A 502 -10.95 14.08 16.81
C TYR A 502 -10.59 13.45 18.16
N PRO A 503 -11.37 12.48 18.69
CA PRO A 503 -12.63 11.93 18.18
C PRO A 503 -13.89 12.69 18.67
N SER A 504 -13.74 13.80 19.39
CA SER A 504 -14.85 14.48 20.05
C SER A 504 -15.83 15.18 19.10
N ASN A 505 -15.40 15.52 17.89
CA ASN A 505 -16.26 16.06 16.85
C ASN A 505 -16.87 14.93 16.00
N THR A 506 -18.20 14.84 15.95
CA THR A 506 -18.93 13.84 15.16
C THR A 506 -18.80 14.04 13.64
N SER A 507 -18.38 15.23 13.19
CA SER A 507 -18.07 15.49 11.78
C SER A 507 -16.63 15.18 11.40
N ALA A 508 -15.77 14.80 12.36
CA ALA A 508 -14.39 14.39 12.11
C ALA A 508 -14.32 12.89 11.87
N CYS A 509 -13.43 12.48 10.96
CA CYS A 509 -13.20 11.08 10.65
C CYS A 509 -11.70 10.81 10.48
N ALA A 510 -11.30 9.55 10.60
CA ALA A 510 -9.94 9.12 10.31
C ALA A 510 -9.78 8.77 8.82
N VAL A 511 -8.61 9.04 8.25
CA VAL A 511 -8.24 8.57 6.90
C VAL A 511 -8.16 7.05 6.91
N ILE A 512 -7.61 6.49 8.00
CA ILE A 512 -7.66 5.06 8.28
C ILE A 512 -8.25 4.85 9.67
N GLU A 513 -9.35 4.10 9.72
CA GLU A 513 -9.98 3.60 10.94
C GLU A 513 -9.89 2.08 10.94
N ALA A 514 -9.19 1.49 11.89
CA ALA A 514 -9.01 0.04 11.97
C ALA A 514 -9.47 -0.51 13.32
N SER A 515 -10.73 -0.94 13.40
CA SER A 515 -11.20 -1.79 14.50
C SER A 515 -10.80 -3.26 14.30
N GLY A 516 -10.56 -3.66 13.05
CA GLY A 516 -9.96 -4.93 12.66
C GLY A 516 -8.43 -4.93 12.68
N ARG A 517 -7.81 -5.97 12.09
CA ARG A 517 -6.35 -6.11 12.10
C ARG A 517 -5.73 -5.41 10.90
N LEU A 518 -5.01 -4.32 11.15
CA LEU A 518 -4.13 -3.66 10.17
C LEU A 518 -2.66 -4.03 10.44
N PHE A 519 -1.88 -4.21 9.39
CA PHE A 519 -0.43 -4.32 9.44
C PHE A 519 0.19 -3.59 8.26
N VAL A 520 1.00 -2.57 8.54
CA VAL A 520 1.67 -1.77 7.51
C VAL A 520 3.17 -1.97 7.63
N GLN A 521 3.78 -2.57 6.62
CA GLN A 521 5.22 -2.66 6.45
C GLN A 521 5.67 -1.49 5.58
N GLY A 522 5.78 -0.31 6.20
CA GLY A 522 6.07 0.95 5.55
C GLY A 522 5.67 2.15 6.38
N THR A 523 5.93 3.34 5.86
CA THR A 523 5.53 4.62 6.44
C THR A 523 4.07 4.92 6.09
N VAL A 524 3.32 5.40 7.08
CA VAL A 524 2.01 6.02 6.90
C VAL A 524 2.19 7.53 6.99
N ASP A 525 1.92 8.23 5.89
CA ASP A 525 2.15 9.67 5.73
C ASP A 525 0.84 10.41 5.42
N VAL A 526 0.07 10.75 6.46
CA VAL A 526 -1.23 11.45 6.36
C VAL A 526 -1.21 12.74 7.19
N PRO A 527 -0.36 13.72 6.85
CA PRO A 527 -0.05 14.88 7.70
C PRO A 527 -1.26 15.76 8.06
N LYS A 528 -2.33 15.75 7.25
CA LYS A 528 -3.59 16.46 7.50
C LYS A 528 -4.70 15.59 8.14
N GLY A 529 -4.52 14.28 8.13
CA GLY A 529 -5.52 13.30 8.51
C GLY A 529 -5.27 12.65 9.87
N VAL A 530 -6.26 11.89 10.32
CA VAL A 530 -6.17 11.09 11.55
C VAL A 530 -5.95 9.61 11.22
N LEU A 531 -5.16 8.94 12.05
CA LEU A 531 -5.01 7.49 12.06
C LEU A 531 -5.63 6.94 13.35
N ASP A 532 -6.67 6.13 13.24
CA ASP A 532 -7.34 5.48 14.37
C ASP A 532 -7.17 3.96 14.31
N LEU A 533 -6.52 3.37 15.31
CA LEU A 533 -6.15 1.95 15.33
C LEU A 533 -6.57 1.29 16.63
N SER A 534 -7.29 0.18 16.51
CA SER A 534 -7.52 -0.78 17.58
C SER A 534 -6.45 -1.88 17.55
N ILE A 535 -5.68 -1.97 18.62
CA ILE A 535 -4.59 -2.94 18.78
C ILE A 535 -5.09 -4.06 19.69
N ALA A 536 -4.91 -5.31 19.24
CA ALA A 536 -5.18 -6.49 20.04
C ALA A 536 -3.87 -7.08 20.62
N PRO A 537 -3.91 -7.73 21.79
CA PRO A 537 -2.73 -8.27 22.45
C PRO A 537 -2.05 -9.40 21.65
N GLY A 538 -0.72 -9.52 21.78
CA GLY A 538 0.07 -10.60 21.18
C GLY A 538 0.29 -10.49 19.66
N ILE A 539 -0.01 -9.34 19.05
CA ILE A 539 0.18 -9.11 17.62
C ILE A 539 1.50 -8.31 17.41
N PRO A 540 2.29 -8.63 16.37
CA PRO A 540 3.43 -7.79 15.92
C PRO A 540 3.02 -6.35 15.57
N PRO A 541 3.99 -5.42 15.42
CA PRO A 541 3.71 -3.99 15.26
C PRO A 541 2.77 -3.68 14.10
N THR A 542 1.65 -3.03 14.40
CA THR A 542 0.65 -2.55 13.44
C THR A 542 1.26 -1.68 12.34
N VAL A 543 2.30 -0.90 12.65
CA VAL A 543 3.05 -0.10 11.65
C VAL A 543 4.56 -0.27 11.85
N SER A 544 5.24 -0.74 10.81
CA SER A 544 6.70 -0.98 10.76
C SER A 544 7.31 -0.07 9.70
N GLY A 545 7.59 1.17 10.08
CA GLY A 545 8.00 2.23 9.16
C GLY A 545 7.62 3.64 9.59
N GLY A 546 7.10 3.81 10.81
CA GLY A 546 6.70 5.08 11.42
C GLY A 546 5.44 5.71 10.82
N VAL A 547 4.91 6.72 11.53
CA VAL A 547 3.69 7.45 11.15
C VAL A 547 3.91 8.96 11.19
N VAL A 548 3.44 9.66 10.17
CA VAL A 548 3.31 11.12 10.11
C VAL A 548 1.82 11.42 9.96
N VAL A 549 1.22 12.06 10.96
CA VAL A 549 -0.25 12.24 11.01
C VAL A 549 -0.60 13.60 11.60
N ARG A 550 -1.83 14.07 11.42
CA ARG A 550 -2.35 15.20 12.23
C ARG A 550 -2.55 14.74 13.68
N ALA A 551 -3.33 13.68 13.86
CA ALA A 551 -3.58 13.05 15.16
C ALA A 551 -3.52 11.52 15.05
N LEU A 552 -3.11 10.87 16.13
CA LEU A 552 -3.03 9.42 16.26
C LEU A 552 -3.94 8.98 17.41
N HIS A 553 -4.90 8.11 17.14
CA HIS A 553 -5.74 7.48 18.15
C HIS A 553 -5.44 5.98 18.21
N LEU A 554 -5.10 5.48 19.40
CA LEU A 554 -4.73 4.08 19.63
C LEU A 554 -5.61 3.51 20.73
N ALA A 555 -6.49 2.57 20.40
CA ALA A 555 -7.29 1.84 21.37
C ALA A 555 -6.72 0.43 21.59
N ALA A 556 -6.51 -0.01 22.82
CA ALA A 556 -6.10 -1.37 23.14
C ALA A 556 -7.28 -2.18 23.66
N THR A 557 -7.58 -3.31 23.02
CA THR A 557 -8.68 -4.21 23.45
C THR A 557 -8.28 -5.17 24.58
N GLY A 558 -7.02 -5.15 25.02
CA GLY A 558 -6.49 -5.98 26.09
C GLY A 558 -5.10 -5.54 26.52
N ARG A 559 -4.45 -6.34 27.38
CA ARG A 559 -3.10 -6.03 27.87
C ARG A 559 -2.08 -6.17 26.75
N LEU A 560 -1.53 -5.05 26.29
CA LEU A 560 -0.53 -5.05 25.23
C LEU A 560 0.79 -5.64 25.73
N SER A 561 1.40 -6.45 24.89
CA SER A 561 2.77 -6.95 25.07
C SER A 561 3.49 -6.82 23.72
N GLY A 562 4.51 -5.97 23.67
CA GLY A 562 5.27 -5.70 22.44
C GLY A 562 5.09 -4.29 21.89
N VAL A 563 5.71 -4.06 20.74
CA VAL A 563 5.77 -2.76 20.06
C VAL A 563 4.60 -2.63 19.10
N ALA A 564 3.82 -1.56 19.18
CA ALA A 564 2.71 -1.30 18.26
C ALA A 564 3.14 -0.54 17.00
N ILE A 565 4.03 0.44 17.19
CA ILE A 565 4.58 1.27 16.12
C ILE A 565 6.09 1.20 16.23
N ALA A 566 6.73 0.79 15.14
CA ALA A 566 8.17 0.71 15.06
C ALA A 566 8.70 1.59 13.93
N ARG A 567 9.80 2.28 14.22
CA ARG A 567 10.73 2.73 13.21
C ARG A 567 11.78 1.62 13.03
N PRO A 568 12.17 1.29 11.80
CA PRO A 568 13.29 0.40 11.58
C PRO A 568 14.58 1.00 12.17
N ASP A 569 15.40 0.14 12.79
CA ASP A 569 16.71 0.55 13.26
C ASP A 569 17.61 0.89 12.09
N ASP A 570 18.57 1.79 12.31
CA ASP A 570 19.67 1.92 11.36
C ASP A 570 20.28 0.54 11.20
N SER A 571 20.26 0.05 9.96
CA SER A 571 21.08 -1.11 9.66
C SER A 571 22.52 -0.70 9.98
N PRO A 572 23.34 -1.54 10.61
CA PRO A 572 24.73 -1.17 10.92
C PRO A 572 25.63 -1.04 9.66
N GLY A 573 25.02 -0.82 8.48
CA GLY A 573 25.63 -0.86 7.17
C GLY A 573 25.89 -2.27 6.66
N PHE A 574 25.42 -3.34 7.33
CA PHE A 574 25.64 -4.70 6.83
C PHE A 574 24.85 -4.89 5.53
N THR A 575 25.56 -5.20 4.45
CA THR A 575 24.99 -5.39 3.12
C THR A 575 24.25 -6.73 3.01
N PHE A 576 24.70 -7.75 3.74
CA PHE A 576 24.09 -9.07 3.83
C PHE A 576 24.65 -9.84 5.03
N GLY A 577 23.81 -10.70 5.64
CA GLY A 577 24.22 -11.62 6.69
C GLY A 577 24.66 -12.96 6.10
N VAL A 578 25.49 -13.70 6.81
CA VAL A 578 25.74 -15.11 6.51
C VAL A 578 25.66 -15.96 7.77
N GLN A 579 25.09 -17.14 7.62
CA GLN A 579 25.09 -18.18 8.63
C GLN A 579 26.27 -19.13 8.36
N LEU A 580 27.17 -19.21 9.33
CA LEU A 580 28.29 -20.15 9.31
C LEU A 580 28.00 -21.33 10.23
N THR A 581 28.35 -22.53 9.78
CA THR A 581 28.20 -23.78 10.54
C THR A 581 29.49 -24.57 10.45
N ALA A 582 30.17 -24.75 11.59
CA ALA A 582 31.42 -25.47 11.70
C ALA A 582 31.21 -26.93 12.13
N TYR A 583 31.90 -27.83 11.45
CA TYR A 583 31.99 -29.27 11.71
C TYR A 583 33.43 -29.61 12.06
N ILE A 584 33.63 -30.39 13.12
CA ILE A 584 34.95 -30.87 13.56
C ILE A 584 34.99 -32.37 13.36
N CYS A 585 36.05 -32.85 12.70
CA CYS A 585 36.26 -34.28 12.42
C CYS A 585 37.59 -34.73 13.04
N PRO A 586 37.59 -35.12 14.33
CA PRO A 586 38.80 -35.44 15.04
C PRO A 586 39.56 -36.61 14.40
N GLY A 587 40.88 -36.44 14.20
CA GLY A 587 41.76 -37.45 13.61
C GLY A 587 41.49 -37.81 12.14
N ALA A 588 40.54 -37.15 11.47
CA ALA A 588 40.28 -37.35 10.04
C ALA A 588 41.14 -36.40 9.20
N LEU A 589 41.73 -36.90 8.11
CA LEU A 589 42.49 -36.04 7.18
C LEU A 589 41.58 -35.01 6.50
N LEU A 590 40.37 -35.43 6.10
CA LEU A 590 39.37 -34.56 5.49
C LEU A 590 38.13 -34.53 6.38
N CYS A 591 37.57 -33.34 6.59
CA CYS A 591 36.32 -33.20 7.33
C CYS A 591 35.14 -33.00 6.36
N ALA A 592 34.11 -33.83 6.51
CA ALA A 592 32.88 -33.66 5.76
C ALA A 592 32.01 -32.57 6.41
N ALA A 593 31.42 -31.72 5.58
CA ALA A 593 30.47 -30.68 5.97
C ALA A 593 29.07 -31.26 6.31
N SER A 594 29.03 -32.33 7.10
CA SER A 594 27.82 -33.09 7.40
C SER A 594 27.88 -33.67 8.81
N GLY A 595 26.73 -33.89 9.43
CA GLY A 595 26.62 -34.45 10.79
C GLY A 595 26.19 -33.40 11.81
N LYS A 596 26.51 -33.63 13.10
CA LYS A 596 26.19 -32.67 14.17
C LYS A 596 27.18 -31.49 14.10
N PRO A 597 26.71 -30.25 13.92
CA PRO A 597 27.59 -29.10 13.90
C PRO A 597 28.16 -28.83 15.30
N ALA A 598 29.45 -28.49 15.36
CA ALA A 598 30.14 -28.17 16.61
C ALA A 598 29.83 -26.74 17.07
N LEU A 599 29.68 -25.81 16.12
CA LEU A 599 29.43 -24.39 16.37
C LEU A 599 28.68 -23.77 15.20
N GLN A 600 27.76 -22.86 15.50
CA GLN A 600 27.06 -22.04 14.52
C GLN A 600 27.24 -20.57 14.87
N ALA A 601 27.38 -19.73 13.85
CA ALA A 601 27.48 -18.30 13.99
C ALA A 601 26.63 -17.61 12.94
N ARG A 602 26.10 -16.44 13.29
CA ARG A 602 25.52 -15.50 12.35
C ARG A 602 26.40 -14.27 12.34
N ILE A 603 26.88 -13.86 11.16
CA ILE A 603 27.75 -12.71 11.03
C ILE A 603 27.18 -11.73 10.00
N GLY A 604 27.39 -10.44 10.22
CA GLY A 604 27.09 -9.38 9.27
C GLY A 604 28.38 -8.90 8.60
N LEU A 605 28.30 -8.62 7.30
CA LEU A 605 29.41 -8.10 6.49
C LEU A 605 29.11 -6.65 6.10
N VAL A 606 29.93 -5.70 6.55
CA VAL A 606 29.84 -4.27 6.19
C VAL A 606 30.91 -3.95 5.15
N ASP A 607 30.47 -3.44 4.02
CA ASP A 607 31.34 -2.90 2.98
C ASP A 607 31.09 -1.39 2.84
N ALA A 608 32.14 -0.64 2.49
CA ALA A 608 31.99 0.79 2.19
C ALA A 608 31.16 1.02 0.91
N ASP A 609 31.32 0.13 -0.08
CA ASP A 609 30.45 -0.02 -1.24
C ASP A 609 29.86 -1.45 -1.27
N PRO A 610 28.58 -1.63 -0.90
CA PRO A 610 27.80 -2.85 -1.07
C PRO A 610 27.92 -3.56 -2.43
N ALA A 611 28.00 -2.78 -3.51
CA ALA A 611 28.00 -3.32 -4.87
C ALA A 611 29.40 -3.83 -5.28
N HIS A 612 30.45 -3.24 -4.70
CA HIS A 612 31.85 -3.55 -5.02
C HIS A 612 32.66 -3.72 -3.71
N PRO A 613 32.52 -4.86 -3.02
CA PRO A 613 33.27 -5.09 -1.80
C PRO A 613 34.78 -5.14 -2.05
N ASP A 614 35.52 -4.26 -1.38
CA ASP A 614 36.98 -4.23 -1.38
C ASP A 614 37.53 -5.29 -0.42
N ALA A 615 38.16 -6.33 -0.99
CA ALA A 615 38.82 -7.38 -0.22
C ALA A 615 39.79 -6.80 0.84
N GLY A 616 39.64 -7.22 2.09
CA GLY A 616 40.50 -6.79 3.21
C GLY A 616 40.09 -5.46 3.86
N ARG A 617 39.10 -4.74 3.32
CA ARG A 617 38.52 -3.51 3.92
C ARG A 617 37.14 -3.73 4.55
N ARG A 618 36.55 -4.90 4.33
CA ARG A 618 35.27 -5.31 4.91
C ARG A 618 35.34 -5.42 6.43
N ALA A 619 34.40 -4.80 7.13
CA ALA A 619 34.18 -5.08 8.55
C ALA A 619 33.27 -6.30 8.70
N VAL A 620 33.62 -7.20 9.61
CA VAL A 620 32.80 -8.38 9.94
C VAL A 620 32.40 -8.29 11.39
N THR A 621 31.10 -8.28 11.64
CA THR A 621 30.55 -8.24 13.01
C THR A 621 29.83 -9.55 13.26
N VAL A 622 30.13 -10.17 14.39
CA VAL A 622 29.40 -11.37 14.80
C VAL A 622 28.10 -10.95 15.47
N LEU A 623 26.98 -11.36 14.91
CA LEU A 623 25.63 -11.07 15.40
C LEU A 623 25.21 -12.06 16.50
N GLY A 624 25.74 -13.28 16.47
CA GLY A 624 25.50 -14.27 17.50
C GLY A 624 26.23 -15.59 17.28
N TRP A 625 26.38 -16.35 18.37
CA TRP A 625 26.95 -17.70 18.40
C TRP A 625 26.00 -18.64 19.11
N TRP A 626 25.89 -19.86 18.63
CA TRP A 626 25.20 -20.92 19.34
C TRP A 626 25.79 -22.28 19.02
N ARG A 627 25.66 -23.20 19.97
CA ARG A 627 26.05 -24.61 19.80
C ARG A 627 24.79 -25.42 19.61
N ALA A 628 24.82 -26.36 18.67
CA ALA A 628 23.72 -27.32 18.55
C ALA A 628 23.75 -28.24 19.78
N GLY A 629 22.73 -28.10 20.64
CA GLY A 629 22.51 -28.94 21.83
C GLY A 629 22.60 -30.42 21.51
#